data_AF-A0A857MM98-F1
#
_entry.id   AF-A0A857MM98-F1
#
_cell.length_a   1.000
_cell.length_b   1.000
_cell.length_c   1.000
_cell.angle_alpha   90.00
_cell.angle_beta   90.00
_cell.angle_gamma   90.00
#
_symmetry.space_group_name_H-M   'P 1'
#
loop_
_entity.id
_entity.type
_entity.pdbx_description
1 polymer ?
#
loop_
_entity_poly.entity_id
_entity_poly.type
_entity_poly.pdbx_seq_one_letter_code
_entity_poly.pdbx_strand_id
1 'polypeptide(L)'
;MIEILYSLAGSVALVASGSQVRQLIRSGRSDELSVATWSLWCGTQLVSLVYMISIHQPLLIVFNGLWATLYALMVGLILYYRRYPRQVIDLDSVRLPEEAS
;
A
#
# COMPACT_ATOMS: atom_id res chain seq x y z
N MET A 1 11.80 9.32 -24.81
CA MET A 1 10.87 8.21 -25.13
C MET A 1 10.68 7.27 -23.95
N ILE A 2 11.76 6.75 -23.35
CA ILE A 2 11.69 5.85 -22.18
C ILE A 2 10.95 6.49 -20.99
N GLU A 3 11.26 7.75 -20.64
CA GLU A 3 10.63 8.46 -19.50
C GLU A 3 9.10 8.56 -19.60
N ILE A 4 8.56 8.77 -20.80
CA ILE A 4 7.11 8.87 -21.03
C ILE A 4 6.45 7.50 -20.82
N LEU A 5 7.05 6.43 -21.34
CA LEU A 5 6.55 5.07 -21.14
C LEU A 5 6.59 4.68 -19.66
N TYR A 6 7.67 5.02 -18.95
CA TYR A 6 7.77 4.83 -17.51
C TYR A 6 6.71 5.61 -16.72
N SER A 7 6.44 6.85 -17.13
CA SER A 7 5.43 7.70 -16.46
C SER A 7 4.01 7.19 -16.70
N LEU A 8 3.71 6.68 -17.90
CA LEU A 8 2.41 6.09 -18.22
C LEU A 8 2.20 4.77 -17.46
N ALA A 9 3.20 3.88 -17.48
CA ALA A 9 3.16 2.64 -16.72
C ALA A 9 3.06 2.90 -15.21
N GLY A 10 3.82 3.88 -14.71
CA GLY A 10 3.78 4.33 -13.32
C GLY A 10 2.42 4.88 -12.90
N SER A 11 1.74 5.62 -13.79
CA SER A 11 0.39 6.14 -13.53
C SER A 11 -0.64 5.02 -13.37
N VAL A 12 -0.62 4.03 -14.28
CA VAL A 12 -1.52 2.87 -14.22
C VAL A 12 -1.29 2.08 -12.94
N ALA A 13 -0.02 1.84 -12.60
CA ALA A 13 0.34 1.13 -11.39
C ALA A 13 -0.07 1.89 -10.11
N LEU A 14 0.10 3.22 -10.05
CA LEU A 14 -0.37 4.04 -8.93
C LEU A 14 -1.89 3.96 -8.73
N VAL A 15 -2.66 4.03 -9.83
CA VAL A 15 -4.12 3.88 -9.76
C VAL A 15 -4.50 2.49 -9.26
N ALA A 16 -3.84 1.44 -9.74
CA ALA A 16 -4.06 0.08 -9.28
C ALA A 16 -3.71 -0.07 -7.78
N SER A 17 -2.62 0.53 -7.31
CA SER A 17 -2.22 0.53 -5.90
C SER A 17 -3.23 1.24 -4.99
N GLY A 18 -3.98 2.22 -5.51
CA GLY A 18 -5.10 2.82 -4.77
C GLY A 18 -6.16 1.81 -4.35
N SER A 19 -6.40 0.76 -5.15
CA SER A 19 -7.33 -0.32 -4.78
C SER A 19 -6.83 -1.15 -3.60
N GLN A 20 -5.52 -1.39 -3.50
CA GLN A 20 -4.90 -2.12 -2.39
C GLN A 20 -4.99 -1.33 -1.08
N VAL A 21 -4.71 -0.02 -1.13
CA VAL A 21 -4.88 0.87 0.03
C VAL A 21 -6.34 0.86 0.50
N ARG A 22 -7.29 0.96 -0.44
CA ARG A 22 -8.72 0.90 -0.13
C ARG A 22 -9.13 -0.43 0.48
N GLN A 23 -8.62 -1.54 -0.04
CA GLN A 23 -8.90 -2.87 0.50
C GLN A 23 -8.37 -3.01 1.93
N LEU A 24 -7.14 -2.55 2.20
CA LEU A 24 -6.54 -2.57 3.53
C LEU A 24 -7.33 -1.74 4.54
N ILE A 25 -7.78 -0.54 4.16
CA ILE A 25 -8.60 0.32 5.02
C ILE A 25 -9.96 -0.33 5.30
N ARG A 26 -10.56 -0.99 4.30
CA ARG A 26 -11.88 -1.62 4.42
C ARG A 26 -11.83 -2.91 5.23
N SER A 27 -10.83 -3.77 5.01
CA SER A 27 -10.68 -5.03 5.73
C SER A 27 -10.19 -4.82 7.15
N GLY A 28 -9.35 -3.79 7.39
CA GLY A 28 -8.67 -3.58 8.66
C GLY A 28 -7.75 -4.74 9.06
N ARG A 29 -7.45 -5.66 8.12
CA ARG A 29 -6.59 -6.83 8.30
C ARG A 29 -5.34 -6.65 7.45
N SER A 30 -4.19 -6.75 8.09
CA SER A 30 -2.86 -6.56 7.46
C SER A 30 -2.00 -7.82 7.49
N ASP A 31 -2.53 -8.95 7.95
CA ASP A 31 -1.76 -10.17 8.24
C ASP A 31 -1.13 -10.80 7.00
N GLU A 32 -1.77 -10.63 5.84
CA GLU A 32 -1.28 -11.10 4.54
C GLU A 32 -0.16 -10.21 3.97
N LEU A 33 0.00 -8.98 4.48
CA LEU A 33 0.97 -8.01 3.97
C LEU A 33 2.27 -8.05 4.79
N SER A 34 3.36 -8.45 4.14
CA SER A 34 4.69 -8.47 4.76
C SER A 34 5.23 -7.06 4.97
N VAL A 35 5.35 -6.63 6.23
CA VAL A 35 5.99 -5.36 6.61
C VAL A 35 7.38 -5.25 5.99
N ALA A 36 8.18 -6.33 6.02
CA ALA A 36 9.54 -6.32 5.49
C ALA A 36 9.58 -5.97 4.00
N THR A 37 8.65 -6.52 3.22
CA THR A 37 8.54 -6.24 1.78
C THR A 37 8.19 -4.77 1.54
N TRP A 38 7.18 -4.25 2.23
CA TRP A 38 6.77 -2.85 2.08
C TRP A 38 7.83 -1.85 2.57
N SER A 39 8.54 -2.18 3.65
CA SER A 39 9.68 -1.39 4.15
C SER A 39 10.85 -1.38 3.16
N LEU A 40 11.14 -2.52 2.52
CA LEU A 40 12.18 -2.60 1.49
C LEU A 40 11.82 -1.73 0.28
N TRP A 41 10.57 -1.80 -0.21
CA TRP A 41 10.10 -0.94 -1.29
C TRP A 41 10.16 0.53 -0.93
N CYS A 42 9.77 0.91 0.30
CA CYS A 42 9.90 2.26 0.79
C CYS A 42 11.36 2.74 0.76
N GLY A 43 12.30 1.93 1.26
CA GLY A 43 13.73 2.24 1.25
C GLY A 43 14.29 2.41 -0.17
N THR A 44 14.01 1.47 -1.06
CA THR A 44 14.39 1.54 -2.48
C THR A 44 13.86 2.80 -3.14
N GLN A 45 12.60 3.15 -2.85
CA GLN A 45 11.96 4.32 -3.44
C GLN A 45 12.56 5.64 -2.96
N LEU A 46 13.01 5.71 -1.69
CA LEU A 46 13.75 6.85 -1.16
C LEU A 46 15.12 7.01 -1.85
N VAL A 47 15.86 5.92 -2.01
CA VAL A 47 17.15 5.93 -2.74
C VAL A 47 16.94 6.38 -4.19
N SER A 48 15.92 5.84 -4.86
CA SER A 48 15.55 6.23 -6.22
C SER A 48 15.18 7.71 -6.31
N LEU A 49 14.40 8.23 -5.35
CA LEU A 49 14.05 9.65 -5.31
C LEU A 49 15.29 10.55 -5.17
N VAL A 50 16.21 10.21 -4.26
CA VAL A 50 17.48 10.95 -4.10
C VAL A 50 18.29 10.93 -5.39
N TYR A 51 18.36 9.77 -6.05
CA TYR A 51 19.03 9.66 -7.34
C TYR A 51 18.37 10.54 -8.41
N MET A 52 17.03 10.52 -8.53
CA MET A 52 16.30 11.36 -9.50
C MET A 52 16.48 12.87 -9.24
N ILE A 53 16.60 13.27 -7.97
CA ILE A 53 16.96 14.64 -7.59
C ILE A 53 18.37 14.98 -8.08
N SER A 54 19.34 14.09 -7.90
CA SER A 54 20.72 14.34 -8.32
C SER A 54 20.88 14.55 -9.83
N ILE A 55 20.08 13.86 -10.64
CA ILE A 55 20.09 14.00 -12.11
C ILE A 55 19.11 15.07 -12.62
N HIS A 56 18.47 15.83 -11.72
CA HIS A 56 17.59 16.97 -12.02
C HIS A 56 16.45 16.63 -12.99
N GLN A 57 15.83 15.47 -12.83
CA GLN A 57 14.73 15.00 -13.69
C GLN A 57 13.35 15.25 -13.04
N PRO A 58 12.71 16.42 -13.26
CA PRO A 58 11.55 16.86 -12.46
C PRO A 58 10.35 15.92 -12.55
N LEU A 59 10.06 15.36 -13.73
CA LEU A 59 8.96 14.42 -13.91
C LEU A 59 9.16 13.16 -13.07
N LEU A 60 10.37 12.59 -13.12
CA LEU A 60 10.70 11.39 -12.37
C LEU A 60 10.76 11.66 -10.87
N ILE A 61 11.19 12.85 -10.44
CA ILE A 61 11.14 13.27 -9.03
C ILE A 61 9.70 13.23 -8.52
N VAL A 62 8.74 13.81 -9.26
CA VAL A 62 7.31 13.81 -8.88
C VAL A 62 6.78 12.38 -8.78
N PHE A 63 7.03 11.54 -9.78
CA PHE A 63 6.59 10.14 -9.76
C PHE A 63 7.21 9.35 -8.60
N ASN A 64 8.51 9.51 -8.37
CA ASN A 64 9.18 8.80 -7.28
C ASN A 64 8.70 9.29 -5.91
N GLY A 65 8.34 10.57 -5.77
CA GLY A 65 7.74 11.13 -4.57
C GLY A 65 6.33 10.58 -4.28
N LEU A 66 5.50 10.43 -5.32
CA LEU A 66 4.18 9.80 -5.20
C LEU A 66 4.30 8.34 -4.75
N TRP A 67 5.23 7.58 -5.34
CA TRP A 67 5.51 6.20 -4.92
C TRP A 67 6.03 6.12 -3.49
N ALA A 68 6.96 6.99 -3.10
CA ALA A 68 7.50 7.02 -1.74
C ALA A 68 6.38 7.28 -0.72
N THR A 69 5.47 8.20 -1.03
CA THR A 69 4.32 8.53 -0.20
C THR A 69 3.37 7.33 -0.06
N LEU A 70 3.06 6.64 -1.16
CA LEU A 70 2.22 5.45 -1.16
C LEU A 70 2.84 4.32 -0.32
N TYR A 71 4.14 4.06 -0.47
CA TYR A 71 4.82 3.03 0.32
C TYR A 71 4.88 3.39 1.81
N ALA A 72 5.16 4.65 2.15
CA ALA A 72 5.13 5.12 3.53
C ALA A 72 3.73 4.96 4.14
N LEU A 73 2.68 5.31 3.39
CA LEU A 73 1.29 5.12 3.82
C LEU A 73 0.95 3.65 4.04
N MET A 74 1.34 2.76 3.14
CA MET A 74 1.10 1.32 3.28
C MET A 74 1.83 0.74 4.50
N VAL A 75 3.11 1.06 4.69
CA VAL A 75 3.86 0.65 5.89
C VAL A 75 3.16 1.16 7.16
N GLY A 76 2.74 2.43 7.17
CA GLY A 76 2.02 3.03 8.29
C GLY A 76 0.70 2.32 8.61
N LEU A 77 -0.12 2.03 7.60
CA LEU A 77 -1.39 1.31 7.77
C LEU A 77 -1.18 -0.13 8.24
N ILE A 78 -0.20 -0.85 7.70
CA ILE A 78 0.11 -2.22 8.12
C ILE A 78 0.54 -2.22 9.60
N LEU A 79 1.45 -1.33 10.00
CA LEU A 79 1.88 -1.22 11.40
C LEU A 79 0.72 -0.83 12.32
N TYR A 80 -0.13 0.10 11.89
CA TYR A 80 -1.29 0.55 12.64
C TYR A 80 -2.30 -0.59 12.86
N TYR A 81 -2.73 -1.28 11.80
CA TYR A 81 -3.71 -2.37 11.91
C TYR A 81 -3.14 -3.62 12.56
N ARG A 82 -1.82 -3.86 12.50
CA ARG A 82 -1.17 -4.93 13.27
C ARG A 82 -1.17 -4.64 14.76
N ARG A 83 -1.05 -3.36 15.16
CA ARG A 83 -1.13 -2.95 16.57
C ARG A 83 -2.57 -2.86 17.09
N TYR A 84 -3.50 -2.43 16.24
CA TYR A 84 -4.91 -2.23 16.54
C TYR A 84 -5.77 -2.98 15.52
N PRO A 85 -5.86 -4.31 15.61
CA PRO A 85 -6.67 -5.10 14.68
C PRO A 85 -8.12 -4.69 14.84
N ARG A 86 -8.77 -4.34 13.73
CA ARG A 86 -10.21 -4.07 13.73
C ARG A 86 -10.92 -5.39 14.00
N GLN A 87 -11.59 -5.50 15.14
CA GLN A 87 -12.45 -6.66 15.42
C GLN A 87 -13.54 -6.68 14.35
N VAL A 88 -13.38 -7.55 13.36
CA VAL A 88 -14.47 -7.91 12.46
C VAL A 88 -15.44 -8.69 13.36
N ILE A 89 -16.53 -8.06 13.77
CA ILE A 89 -17.63 -8.74 14.44
C ILE A 89 -18.08 -9.82 13.46
N ASP A 90 -17.73 -11.06 13.77
CA ASP A 90 -18.15 -12.22 12.99
C ASP A 90 -19.63 -12.46 13.29
N LEU A 91 -20.49 -11.88 12.45
CA LEU A 91 -21.94 -12.02 12.60
C LEU A 91 -22.42 -13.45 12.31
N ASP A 92 -21.56 -14.31 11.76
CA ASP A 92 -21.87 -15.72 11.51
C ASP A 92 -21.71 -16.58 12.79
N SER A 93 -20.93 -16.14 13.78
CA SER A 93 -20.83 -16.85 15.07
C SER A 93 -22.05 -16.65 15.99
N VAL A 94 -23.00 -15.78 15.60
CA VAL A 94 -24.24 -15.52 16.35
C VAL A 94 -25.37 -16.49 15.96
N ARG A 95 -25.18 -17.33 14.93
CA ARG A 95 -26.15 -18.38 14.56
C ARG A 95 -25.81 -19.73 15.19
N LEU A 96 -26.36 -20.04 16.36
CA LEU A 96 -26.73 -21.39 16.85
C LEU A 96 -27.78 -21.20 17.97
N PRO A 97 -28.84 -22.04 18.20
CA PRO A 97 -29.23 -23.32 17.57
C PRO A 97 -30.78 -23.42 17.31
N GLU A 98 -31.26 -23.35 16.06
CA GLU A 98 -32.69 -23.63 15.76
C GLU A 98 -32.93 -24.93 14.98
N GLU A 99 -31.90 -25.77 14.80
CA GLU A 99 -32.06 -27.10 14.17
C GLU A 99 -31.93 -28.24 15.19
N ALA A 100 -32.58 -28.10 16.34
CA ALA A 100 -32.72 -29.15 17.34
C ALA A 100 -34.15 -29.20 17.89
N SER A 101 -35.13 -29.44 17.03
CA SER A 101 -36.48 -29.89 17.42
C SER A 101 -37.22 -30.53 16.25
#